data_AF-A0A428E224-F1
#
_entry.id   AF-A0A428E224-F1
#
_cell.length_a   1.000
_cell.length_b   1.000
_cell.length_c   1.000
_cell.angle_alpha   90.00
_cell.angle_beta   90.00
_cell.angle_gamma   90.00
#
_symmetry.space_group_name_H-M   'P 1'
#
loop_
_entity.id
_entity.type
_entity.pdbx_description
1 polymer ?
#
loop_
_entity_poly.entity_id
_entity_poly.type
_entity_poly.pdbx_seq_one_letter_code
_entity_poly.pdbx_strand_id
1 'polypeptide(L)' 'MAFYLWMFPLLFIFHDMEEIIGLVPWIRLNKTLLAQKAPTILKIHKGVTTEGFALAVFEEFFLVLSITLLAHFSQSRAL' A
#
# COMPACT_ATOMS: atom_id res chain seq x y z
N MET A 1 -3.74 6.48 23.09
CA MET A 1 -4.30 5.44 22.19
C MET A 1 -4.66 6.00 20.82
N ALA A 2 -5.47 7.07 20.75
CA ALA A 2 -5.88 7.68 19.48
C ALA A 2 -4.71 8.04 18.54
N PHE A 3 -3.58 8.54 19.07
CA PHE A 3 -2.38 8.82 18.27
C PHE A 3 -1.91 7.60 17.46
N TYR A 4 -1.73 6.44 18.10
CA TYR A 4 -1.27 5.22 17.42
C TYR A 4 -2.30 4.67 16.44
N LEU A 5 -3.59 4.83 16.77
CA LEU A 5 -4.69 4.41 15.90
C LEU A 5 -4.73 5.23 14.60
N TRP A 6 -4.53 6.54 14.67
CA TRP A 6 -4.47 7.41 13.49
C TRP A 6 -3.14 7.34 12.73
N MET A 7 -2.06 6.90 13.38
CA MET A 7 -0.79 6.64 12.69
C MET A 7 -0.90 5.50 11.67
N PHE A 8 -1.80 4.54 11.87
CA PHE A 8 -1.96 3.41 10.96
C PHE A 8 -2.38 3.83 9.53
N PRO A 9 -3.53 4.50 9.31
CA PRO A 9 -3.91 4.95 7.95
C PRO A 9 -2.91 5.97 7.38
N LEU A 10 -2.25 6.77 8.23
CA LEU A 10 -1.26 7.73 7.76
C LEU A 10 -0.01 7.05 7.21
N LEU A 11 0.56 6.09 7.95
CA LEU A 11 1.73 5.35 7.51
C LEU A 11 1.43 4.48 6.29
N PHE A 12 0.23 3.89 6.25
CA PHE A 12 -0.25 3.11 5.11
C PHE A 12 -0.18 3.91 3.81
N ILE A 13 -0.74 5.14 3.80
CA ILE A 13 -0.76 5.95 2.57
C ILE A 13 0.63 6.44 2.14
N PHE A 14 1.53 6.71 3.09
CA PHE A 14 2.91 7.10 2.76
C PHE A 14 3.71 5.94 2.18
N HIS A 15 3.59 4.74 2.77
CA HIS A 15 4.21 3.52 2.27
C HIS A 15 3.78 3.23 0.83
N ASP A 16 2.48 3.18 0.58
CA ASP A 16 1.98 2.80 -0.75
C ASP A 16 2.27 3.87 -1.81
N MET A 17 2.30 5.15 -1.41
CA MET A 17 2.77 6.22 -2.28
C MET A 17 4.25 6.05 -2.66
N GLU A 18 5.11 5.67 -1.71
CA GLU A 18 6.53 5.34 -2.00
C GLU A 18 6.61 4.18 -2.99
N GLU A 19 5.76 3.16 -2.84
CA GLU A 19 5.73 2.00 -3.74
C GLU A 19 5.25 2.37 -5.16
N ILE A 20 4.21 3.20 -5.28
CA ILE A 20 3.69 3.71 -6.56
C ILE A 20 4.74 4.52 -7.31
N ILE A 21 5.43 5.43 -6.63
CA ILE A 21 6.34 6.39 -7.24
C ILE A 21 7.73 5.79 -7.44
N GLY A 22 8.19 4.94 -6.52
CA GLY A 22 9.53 4.36 -6.51
C GLY A 22 9.58 2.97 -7.12
N LEU A 23 8.87 2.01 -6.52
CA LEU A 23 9.03 0.59 -6.86
C LEU A 23 8.47 0.26 -8.25
N VAL A 24 7.24 0.69 -8.55
CA VAL A 24 6.59 0.37 -9.84
C VAL A 24 7.40 0.86 -11.05
N PRO A 25 7.87 2.13 -11.10
CA PRO A 25 8.72 2.60 -12.18
C PRO A 25 10.09 1.90 -12.21
N TRP A 26 10.68 1.63 -11.03
CA TRP A 26 11.98 0.96 -10.95
C TRP A 26 11.93 -0.46 -11.53
N ILE A 27 10.89 -1.25 -11.19
CA ILE A 27 10.68 -2.59 -11.76
C ILE A 27 10.53 -2.49 -13.29
N ARG A 28 9.81 -1.48 -13.78
CA ARG A 28 9.58 -1.28 -15.21
C ARG A 28 10.86 -0.95 -15.98
N LEU A 29 11.74 -0.14 -15.40
CA LEU A 29 13.01 0.27 -16.00
C LEU A 29 14.08 -0.84 -15.92
N ASN A 30 14.04 -1.67 -14.87
CA ASN A 30 15.06 -2.67 -14.58
C ASN A 30 14.63 -4.12 -14.90
N LYS A 31 13.65 -4.31 -15.80
CA LYS A 31 13.12 -5.64 -16.14
C LYS A 31 14.21 -6.64 -16.57
N THR A 32 15.20 -6.19 -17.34
CA THR A 32 16.30 -7.04 -17.82
C THR A 32 17.20 -7.49 -16.67
N LEU A 33 17.52 -6.58 -15.75
CA LEU A 33 18.27 -6.88 -14.53
C LEU A 33 17.51 -7.88 -13.64
N LEU A 34 16.21 -7.64 -13.46
CA LEU A 34 15.35 -8.50 -12.66
C LEU A 34 15.17 -9.88 -13.29
N ALA A 35 15.09 -9.99 -14.61
CA ALA A 35 15.03 -11.28 -15.28
C ALA A 35 16.26 -12.15 -15.00
N GLN A 36 17.43 -11.53 -14.83
CA GLN A 36 18.69 -12.24 -14.56
C GLN A 36 18.92 -12.54 -13.08
N LYS A 37 18.60 -11.57 -12.20
CA LYS A 37 18.95 -11.65 -10.76
C LYS A 37 17.79 -12.02 -9.84
N ALA A 38 16.56 -11.69 -10.22
CA ALA A 38 15.37 -11.88 -9.39
C ALA A 38 14.12 -12.17 -10.24
N PRO A 39 14.10 -13.24 -11.04
CA PRO A 39 13.02 -13.52 -11.99
C PRO A 39 11.66 -13.72 -11.29
N THR A 40 11.66 -14.17 -10.04
CA THR A 40 10.44 -14.31 -9.22
C THR A 40 9.75 -12.96 -8.99
N ILE A 41 10.51 -11.91 -8.64
CA ILE A 41 9.96 -10.56 -8.42
C ILE A 41 9.34 -10.03 -9.71
N LEU A 42 10.03 -10.22 -10.83
CA LEU A 42 9.53 -9.83 -12.15
C LEU A 42 8.26 -10.59 -12.54
N LYS A 43 8.14 -11.86 -12.16
CA LYS A 43 6.94 -12.68 -12.44
C LYS A 43 5.73 -12.24 -11.63
N ILE A 44 5.92 -11.90 -10.35
CA ILE A 44 4.85 -11.43 -9.45
C ILE A 44 4.31 -10.07 -9.93
N HIS A 45 5.21 -9.17 -10.34
CA HIS A 45 4.85 -7.83 -10.82
C HIS A 45 4.56 -7.78 -12.33
N LYS A 46 4.45 -8.94 -12.99
CA LYS A 46 4.23 -9.01 -14.43
C LYS A 46 2.80 -8.57 -14.76
N GLY A 47 2.68 -7.48 -15.51
CA GLY A 47 1.37 -6.97 -15.93
C GLY A 47 0.71 -6.03 -14.92
N VAL A 48 1.39 -5.72 -13.81
CA VAL A 48 0.96 -4.64 -12.90
C VAL A 48 1.09 -3.32 -13.63
N THR A 49 -0.04 -2.62 -13.77
CA THR A 49 -0.08 -1.23 -14.25
C THR A 49 -0.08 -0.28 -13.06
N THR A 50 0.37 0.96 -13.26
CA THR A 50 0.37 1.97 -12.20
C THR A 50 -1.05 2.26 -11.72
N GLU A 51 -2.01 2.26 -12.63
CA GLU A 51 -3.43 2.48 -12.36
C GLU A 51 -4.05 1.30 -11.59
N GLY A 52 -3.72 0.07 -11.98
CA GLY A 52 -4.21 -1.14 -11.30
C GLY A 52 -3.64 -1.28 -9.89
N PHE A 53 -2.36 -0.93 -9.71
CA PHE A 53 -1.75 -0.88 -8.38
C PHE A 53 -2.37 0.23 -7.52
N ALA A 54 -2.57 1.43 -8.07
CA ALA A 54 -3.22 2.53 -7.35
C ALA A 54 -4.67 2.20 -6.94
N LEU A 55 -5.40 1.44 -7.77
CA LEU A 55 -6.74 0.97 -7.43
C LEU A 55 -6.70 -0.01 -6.25
N ALA A 56 -5.79 -1.00 -6.26
CA ALA A 56 -5.64 -1.94 -5.16
C ALA A 56 -5.29 -1.24 -3.84
N VAL A 57 -4.34 -0.30 -3.87
CA VAL A 57 -3.98 0.56 -2.72
C VAL A 57 -5.20 1.33 -2.20
N PHE A 58 -6.03 1.88 -3.09
CA PHE A 58 -7.23 2.60 -2.70
C PHE A 58 -8.25 1.70 -1.99
N GLU A 59 -8.47 0.48 -2.50
CA GLU A 59 -9.36 -0.51 -1.87
C GLU A 59 -8.89 -0.90 -0.47
N GLU A 60 -7.58 -1.17 -0.31
CA GLU A 60 -6.99 -1.49 0.98
C GLU A 60 -7.05 -0.31 1.95
N PHE A 61 -6.77 0.91 1.48
CA PHE A 61 -6.87 2.12 2.28
C PHE A 61 -8.29 2.34 2.81
N PHE A 62 -9.32 2.10 1.99
CA PHE A 62 -10.71 2.22 2.41
C PHE A 62 -11.06 1.26 3.55
N LEU A 63 -10.55 0.02 3.50
CA LEU A 63 -10.71 -0.96 4.57
C LEU A 63 -9.97 -0.52 5.85
N VAL A 64 -8.71 -0.09 5.71
CA VAL A 64 -7.89 0.41 6.83
C VAL A 64 -8.56 1.59 7.50
N LEU A 65 -9.04 2.57 6.73
CA LEU A 65 -9.72 3.75 7.24
C LEU A 65 -11.04 3.37 7.94
N SER A 66 -11.82 2.46 7.36
CA SER A 66 -13.08 1.99 7.94
C SER A 66 -12.88 1.31 9.29
N ILE A 67 -11.90 0.41 9.40
CA ILE A 67 -11.57 -0.28 10.66
C ILE A 67 -11.04 0.73 11.69
N THR A 68 -10.20 1.67 11.26
CA THR A 68 -9.67 2.73 12.13
C THR A 68 -10.80 3.59 12.71
N LEU A 69 -11.77 4.00 11.88
CA LEU A 69 -12.94 4.76 12.31
C LEU A 69 -13.81 3.95 13.29
N LEU A 70 -14.10 2.68 12.99
CA LEU A 70 -14.86 1.80 13.88
C LEU A 70 -14.17 1.64 15.24
N ALA A 71 -12.85 1.47 15.24
CA ALA A 71 -12.06 1.39 16.47
C ALA A 71 -12.07 2.71 17.25
N HIS A 72 -12.00 3.85 16.56
CA HIS A 72 -12.08 5.17 17.21
C HIS A 72 -13.44 5.40 17.89
N PHE A 73 -14.55 5.14 17.19
CA PHE A 73 -15.89 5.35 17.72
C PHE A 73 -16.31 4.33 18.78
N SER A 74 -15.87 3.07 18.68
CA SER A 74 -16.12 2.07 19.73
C SER A 74 -15.36 2.40 21.01
N GLN A 75 -14.11 2.87 20.91
CA GLN A 75 -13.35 3.33 22.06
C GLN A 75 -13.97 4.58 22.70
N SER A 76 -14.49 5.53 21.91
CA SER A 76 -15.12 6.74 22.46
C SER A 76 -16.44 6.49 23.18
N ARG A 77 -17.13 5.37 22.90
CA ARG A 77 -18.41 5.00 23.52
C ARG A 77 -18.25 4.18 24.80
N ALA A 78 -17.06 3.62 25.04
CA ALA A 78 -16.75 2.79 26.20
C ALA A 78 -16.12 3.57 27.37
N LEU A 79 -15.91 4.88 27.20
CA LEU A 79 -15.32 5.81 28.17
C LEU A 79 -16.36 6.82 28.67
#